data_AF-A0A7K0UMX9-F1
#
_entry.id   AF-A0A7K0UMX9-F1
#
_cell.length_a   1.000
_cell.length_b   1.000
_cell.length_c   1.000
_cell.angle_alpha   90.00
_cell.angle_beta   90.00
_cell.angle_gamma   90.00
#
_symmetry.space_group_name_H-M   'P 1'
#
loop_
_entity.id
_entity.type
_entity.pdbx_description
1 polymer ?
#
loop_
_entity_poly.entity_id
_entity_poly.type
_entity_poly.pdbx_seq_one_letter_code
_entity_poly.pdbx_strand_id
1 'polypeptide(L)'
;MDWRILGIEAKDGVVTSAKYYVTNGTVDTEGNWYFPEAGQVPYDQITEEMVIVWIKEATMKDGQNIIESRLEEQSEQPTKVIPPWLPQTFTPNL
;
A
#
# COMPACT_ATOMS: atom_id res chain seq x y z
N MET A 1 -6.25 -4.31 -10.27
CA MET A 1 -5.18 -3.81 -9.40
C MET A 1 -3.89 -4.44 -9.87
N ASP A 2 -2.91 -3.61 -10.23
CA ASP A 2 -1.60 -4.05 -10.66
C ASP A 2 -0.63 -3.93 -9.47
N TRP A 3 -0.11 -5.07 -9.02
CA TRP A 3 0.77 -5.18 -7.87
C TRP A 3 2.22 -5.44 -8.31
N ARG A 4 3.17 -4.89 -7.55
CA ARG A 4 4.61 -5.18 -7.69
C ARG A 4 5.30 -5.19 -6.34
N ILE A 5 6.26 -6.09 -6.16
CA ILE A 5 7.17 -6.08 -5.01
C ILE A 5 8.44 -5.33 -5.40
N LEU A 6 8.69 -4.23 -4.69
CA LEU A 6 9.82 -3.33 -4.93
C LEU A 6 11.07 -3.73 -4.15
N GLY A 7 10.91 -4.53 -3.09
CA GLY A 7 12.01 -4.97 -2.26
C GLY A 7 11.55 -5.97 -1.21
N ILE A 8 12.48 -6.83 -0.81
CA ILE A 8 12.30 -7.84 0.24
C ILE A 8 13.43 -7.67 1.26
N GLU A 9 13.07 -7.68 2.53
CA GLU A 9 14.03 -7.88 3.61
C GLU A 9 13.82 -9.27 4.20
N ALA A 10 14.92 -9.98 4.41
CA ALA A 10 14.92 -11.29 5.02
C ALA A 10 15.99 -11.39 6.09
N LYS A 11 15.70 -12.16 7.13
CA LYS A 11 16.61 -12.50 8.23
C LYS A 11 16.66 -14.01 8.38
N ASP A 12 17.87 -14.58 8.38
CA ASP A 12 18.10 -16.02 8.53
C ASP A 12 17.33 -16.87 7.51
N GLY A 13 17.17 -16.35 6.28
CA GLY A 13 16.43 -17.02 5.20
C GLY A 13 14.91 -16.91 5.30
N VAL A 14 14.40 -16.05 6.20
CA VAL A 14 12.96 -15.82 6.35
C VAL A 14 12.62 -14.37 6.01
N VAL A 15 11.62 -14.16 5.17
CA VAL A 15 11.14 -12.82 4.80
C VAL A 15 10.48 -12.15 6.00
N THR A 16 10.96 -10.96 6.34
CA THR A 16 10.49 -10.15 7.48
C THR A 16 9.70 -8.92 7.04
N SER A 17 10.00 -8.37 5.86
CA SER A 17 9.25 -7.25 5.31
C SER A 17 9.29 -7.25 3.78
N ALA A 18 8.32 -6.57 3.18
CA ALA A 18 8.25 -6.36 1.75
C ALA A 18 7.78 -4.93 1.44
N LYS A 19 8.56 -4.21 0.62
CA LYS A 19 8.12 -2.98 0.01
C LYS A 19 7.27 -3.32 -1.22
N TYR A 20 6.08 -2.74 -1.32
CA TYR A 20 5.15 -2.99 -2.42
C TYR A 20 4.73 -1.69 -3.11
N TYR A 21 4.25 -1.85 -4.34
CA TYR A 21 3.58 -0.83 -5.15
C TYR A 21 2.27 -1.41 -5.67
N VAL A 22 1.20 -0.60 -5.64
CA VAL A 22 -0.10 -0.95 -6.21
C VAL A 22 -0.66 0.21 -6.99
N THR A 23 -1.21 -0.06 -8.17
CA THR A 23 -1.97 0.92 -8.95
C THR A 23 -3.25 0.34 -9.54
N ASN A 24 -4.23 1.20 -9.79
CA ASN A 24 -5.41 0.89 -10.59
C ASN A 24 -5.42 1.63 -11.95
N GLY A 25 -4.30 2.25 -12.32
CA GLY A 25 -4.14 3.05 -13.53
C GLY A 25 -4.53 4.53 -13.39
N THR A 26 -5.21 4.93 -12.31
CA THR A 26 -5.58 6.33 -12.03
C THR A 26 -4.82 6.88 -10.83
N VAL A 27 -4.75 6.09 -9.77
CA VAL A 27 -3.98 6.39 -8.56
C VAL A 27 -3.09 5.20 -8.23
N ASP A 28 -2.02 5.50 -7.50
CA ASP A 28 -1.05 4.52 -7.06
C ASP A 28 -0.63 4.78 -5.62
N THR A 29 -0.18 3.73 -4.97
CA THR A 29 0.35 3.80 -3.61
C THR A 29 1.55 2.89 -3.46
N GLU A 30 2.49 3.31 -2.62
CA GLU A 30 3.60 2.49 -2.14
C GLU A 30 3.47 2.28 -0.64
N GLY A 31 3.90 1.11 -0.17
CA GLY A 31 3.95 0.82 1.25
C GLY A 31 5.04 -0.17 1.60
N ASN A 32 5.30 -0.29 2.90
CA ASN A 32 6.11 -1.36 3.45
C ASN A 32 5.24 -2.20 4.38
N TRP A 33 5.21 -3.51 4.16
CA TRP A 33 4.51 -4.45 5.02
C TRP A 33 5.53 -5.26 5.83
N TYR A 34 5.32 -5.34 7.13
CA TYR A 34 6.11 -6.18 8.02
C TYR A 34 5.32 -7.46 8.31
N PHE A 35 5.95 -8.62 8.15
CA PHE A 35 5.33 -9.92 8.40
C PHE A 35 5.62 -10.32 9.86
N PRO A 36 4.65 -10.16 10.79
CA PRO A 36 4.87 -10.49 12.21
C PRO A 36 5.07 -11.99 12.44
N GLU A 37 4.45 -12.82 11.60
CA GLU A 37 4.74 -14.25 11.50
C GLU A 37 5.67 -14.44 10.31
N ALA A 38 6.95 -14.64 10.59
CA ALA A 38 7.97 -14.85 9.58
C ALA A 38 7.62 -16.15 8.80
N GLY A 39 7.53 -16.06 7.46
CA GLY A 39 6.99 -17.15 6.64
C GLY A 39 7.75 -18.47 6.80
N GLN A 40 7.03 -19.61 6.78
CA GLN A 40 7.66 -20.93 6.84
C GLN A 40 8.26 -21.41 5.51
N VAL A 41 8.07 -20.63 4.44
CA VAL A 41 8.52 -20.98 3.08
C VAL A 41 10.02 -20.67 2.95
N PRO A 42 10.84 -21.63 2.49
CA PRO A 42 12.24 -21.39 2.18
C PRO A 42 12.44 -20.23 1.20
N TYR A 43 13.42 -19.36 1.46
CA TYR A 43 13.66 -18.14 0.68
C TYR A 43 13.80 -18.38 -0.84
N ASP A 44 14.44 -19.48 -1.22
CA ASP A 44 14.67 -19.87 -2.61
C ASP A 44 13.40 -20.33 -3.35
N GLN A 45 12.30 -20.54 -2.63
CA GLN A 45 11.00 -20.91 -3.17
C GLN A 45 10.00 -19.74 -3.17
N ILE A 46 10.38 -18.59 -2.59
CA ILE A 46 9.52 -17.41 -2.53
C ILE A 46 9.45 -16.75 -3.90
N THR A 47 8.22 -16.48 -4.35
CA THR A 47 7.94 -15.75 -5.58
C THR A 47 7.27 -14.41 -5.26
N GLU A 48 7.33 -13.47 -6.21
CA GLU A 48 6.66 -12.18 -6.10
C GLU A 48 5.15 -12.34 -5.85
N GLU A 49 4.50 -13.25 -6.58
CA GLU A 49 3.07 -13.57 -6.44
C GLU A 49 2.73 -14.02 -5.01
N MET A 50 3.56 -14.86 -4.40
CA MET A 50 3.34 -15.35 -3.03
C MET A 50 3.38 -14.21 -2.02
N VAL A 51 4.34 -13.31 -2.15
CA VAL A 51 4.47 -12.15 -1.25
C VAL A 51 3.27 -11.22 -1.41
N ILE A 52 2.82 -10.99 -2.65
CA ILE A 52 1.60 -10.21 -2.92
C ILE A 52 0.39 -10.85 -2.22
N VAL A 53 0.23 -12.17 -2.34
CA VAL A 53 -0.85 -12.90 -1.66
C VAL A 53 -0.76 -12.75 -0.15
N TRP A 54 0.42 -12.89 0.46
CA TRP A 54 0.59 -12.71 1.91
C TRP A 54 0.20 -11.32 2.38
N ILE A 55 0.63 -10.27 1.65
CA ILE A 55 0.24 -8.89 1.98
C ILE A 55 -1.27 -8.75 1.86
N LYS A 56 -1.87 -9.28 0.79
CA LYS A 56 -3.31 -9.18 0.56
C LYS A 56 -4.11 -9.84 1.68
N GLU A 57 -3.75 -11.06 2.06
CA GLU A 57 -4.40 -11.81 3.13
C GLU A 57 -4.24 -11.12 4.49
N ALA A 58 -3.04 -10.64 4.80
CA ALA A 58 -2.75 -9.94 6.05
C ALA A 58 -3.45 -8.56 6.16
N THR A 59 -3.84 -8.00 5.03
CA THR A 59 -4.57 -6.72 4.94
C THR A 59 -6.06 -6.90 4.67
N MET A 60 -6.58 -8.13 4.77
CA MET A 60 -8.02 -8.38 4.77
C MET A 60 -8.63 -7.90 6.09
N LYS A 61 -9.66 -7.05 5.98
CA LYS A 61 -10.49 -6.63 7.11
C LYS A 61 -11.95 -6.60 6.67
N ASP A 62 -12.83 -7.19 7.46
CA ASP A 62 -14.28 -7.24 7.19
C ASP A 62 -14.61 -7.79 5.78
N GLY A 63 -13.81 -8.74 5.28
CA GLY A 63 -13.97 -9.37 3.98
C GLY A 63 -13.45 -8.57 2.79
N GLN A 64 -12.75 -7.45 3.00
CA GLN A 64 -12.16 -6.62 1.95
C GLN A 64 -10.68 -6.40 2.17
N ASN A 65 -9.93 -6.28 1.06
CA ASN A 65 -8.53 -5.87 1.13
C ASN A 65 -8.46 -4.35 1.35
N ILE A 66 -7.97 -3.91 2.51
CA ILE A 66 -8.01 -2.49 2.85
C ILE A 66 -7.13 -1.63 1.93
N ILE A 67 -6.04 -2.17 1.37
CA ILE A 67 -5.15 -1.40 0.49
C ILE A 67 -5.89 -1.12 -0.82
N GLU A 68 -6.46 -2.17 -1.43
CA GLU A 68 -7.22 -2.04 -2.67
C GLU A 68 -8.47 -1.16 -2.47
N SER A 69 -9.23 -1.36 -1.39
CA SER A 69 -10.41 -0.51 -1.09
C SER A 69 -10.04 0.97 -0.95
N ARG A 70 -8.95 1.29 -0.24
CA ARG A 70 -8.50 2.70 -0.10
C ARG A 70 -8.01 3.30 -1.39
N LEU A 71 -7.39 2.49 -2.26
CA LEU A 71 -6.96 2.93 -3.57
C LEU A 71 -8.17 3.28 -4.47
N GLU A 72 -9.24 2.49 -4.37
CA GLU A 72 -10.51 2.77 -5.04
C GLU A 72 -11.15 4.06 -4.51
N GLU A 73 -11.22 4.26 -3.19
CA GLU A 73 -11.71 5.49 -2.57
C GLU A 73 -10.94 6.73 -3.04
N GLN A 74 -9.61 6.63 -3.19
CA GLN A 74 -8.77 7.74 -3.66
C GLN A 74 -8.97 8.07 -5.15
N SER A 75 -9.55 7.14 -5.92
CA SER A 75 -9.89 7.38 -7.33
C SER A 75 -11.13 8.26 -7.47
N GLU A 76 -11.94 8.37 -6.42
CA GLU A 76 -13.06 9.30 -6.37
C GLU A 76 -12.52 10.74 -6.20
N GLN A 77 -13.09 11.71 -6.93
CA GLN A 77 -12.57 13.08 -6.93
C GLN A 77 -12.57 13.69 -5.52
N PRO A 78 -11.39 13.99 -4.94
CA PRO A 78 -11.35 14.59 -3.62
C PRO A 78 -11.78 16.05 -3.69
N THR A 79 -12.54 16.50 -2.69
CA THR A 79 -12.87 17.91 -2.53
C THR A 79 -11.59 18.69 -2.21
N LYS A 80 -11.30 19.72 -3.01
CA LYS A 80 -10.10 20.55 -2.81
C LYS A 80 -10.24 21.33 -1.50
N VAL A 81 -9.37 21.05 -0.54
CA VAL A 81 -9.39 21.72 0.78
C VAL A 81 -8.17 22.62 0.99
N ILE A 82 -8.46 23.74 1.63
CA ILE A 82 -7.60 24.62 2.45
C ILE A 82 -6.62 23.94 3.41
N PRO A 83 -5.31 23.71 3.17
CA PRO A 83 -4.46 23.23 4.26
C PRO A 83 -4.47 24.23 5.42
N PRO A 84 -4.70 23.80 6.69
CA PRO A 84 -4.92 24.70 7.82
C PRO A 84 -3.68 25.51 8.22
N TRP A 85 -2.50 25.11 7.75
CA TRP A 85 -1.24 25.81 7.96
C TRP A 85 -0.94 26.88 6.90
N LEU A 86 -1.75 27.00 5.83
CA LEU A 86 -1.60 28.10 4.90
C LEU A 86 -2.21 29.38 5.48
N PRO A 87 -1.54 30.54 5.34
CA PRO A 87 -2.14 31.81 5.68
C PRO A 87 -3.47 31.98 4.93
N GLN A 88 -4.54 32.29 5.65
CA GLN A 88 -5.82 32.66 5.06
C GLN A 88 -5.66 34.02 4.38
N THR A 89 -5.26 34.04 3.11
CA THR A 89 -5.12 35.29 2.36
C THR A 89 -6.50 35.76 1.93
N PHE A 90 -6.98 36.86 2.52
CA PHE A 90 -8.18 37.54 2.06
C PHE A 90 -7.89 38.20 0.70
N THR A 91 -8.64 37.83 -0.34
CA THR A 91 -8.59 38.53 -1.63
C THR A 91 -9.84 39.41 -1.73
N PRO A 92 -9.72 40.74 -1.70
CA PRO A 92 -10.87 41.63 -1.87
C PRO A 92 -11.45 41.48 -3.28
N ASN A 93 -12.78 41.43 -3.39
CA ASN A 93 -13.45 41.58 -4.68
C ASN A 93 -13.34 43.05 -5.11
N LEU A 94 -12.70 43.31 -6.26
CA LEU A 94 -12.62 44.62 -6.90
C LEU A 94 -13.91 44.95 -7.66
#